data_AF-A0A9J6CTZ8-F1
#
_entry.id   AF-A0A9J6CTZ8-F1
#
_cell.length_a   1.000
_cell.length_b   1.000
_cell.length_c   1.000
_cell.angle_alpha   90.00
_cell.angle_beta   90.00
_cell.angle_gamma   90.00
#
_symmetry.space_group_name_H-M   'P 1'
#
loop_
_entity.id
_entity.type
_entity.pdbx_description
1 polymer ?
#
loop_
_entity_poly.entity_id
_entity_poly.type
_entity_poly.pdbx_seq_one_letter_code
_entity_poly.pdbx_strand_id
1 'polypeptide(L)'
;MLDLVKTVRCPQPGVLVHPASILVLDSFRGHLTPEVKKLMQETQMQLAVILGNITFLWQPLDICLNKPFKGRMPQLYREWMRQDRALTPTGVLALRRLSSGCPPLSTACCTT
;
A
#
# COMPACT_ATOMS: atom_id res chain seq x y z
N MET A 1 8.95 -6.03 5.49
CA MET A 1 8.03 -6.13 6.64
C MET A 1 8.52 -5.28 7.82
N LEU A 2 9.78 -5.42 8.25
CA LEU A 2 10.33 -4.61 9.34
C LEU A 2 10.22 -3.09 9.10
N ASP A 3 10.50 -2.64 7.87
CA ASP A 3 10.39 -1.21 7.53
C ASP A 3 8.95 -0.72 7.57
N LEU A 4 8.00 -1.54 7.11
CA LEU A 4 6.57 -1.22 7.18
C LEU A 4 6.15 -0.95 8.63
N VAL A 5 6.56 -1.82 9.56
CA VAL A 5 6.28 -1.69 10.99
C VAL A 5 6.83 -0.39 11.57
N LYS A 6 8.05 -0.02 11.18
CA LYS A 6 8.66 1.24 11.59
C LYS A 6 7.85 2.42 11.06
N THR A 7 7.48 2.39 9.78
CA THR A 7 6.71 3.46 9.13
C THR A 7 5.32 3.65 9.74
N VAL A 8 4.58 2.58 10.03
CA VAL A 8 3.21 2.71 10.60
C VAL A 8 3.22 3.24 12.03
N ARG A 9 4.34 3.11 12.75
CA ARG A 9 4.52 3.66 14.10
C ARG A 9 5.18 5.03 14.11
N CYS A 10 5.68 5.52 12.97
CA CYS A 10 6.20 6.88 12.89
C CYS A 10 5.09 7.85 13.32
N PRO A 11 5.33 8.69 14.37
CA PRO A 11 4.37 9.68 14.79
C PRO A 11 4.03 10.59 13.61
N GLN A 12 2.76 10.57 13.19
CA GLN A 12 2.30 11.49 12.16
C GLN A 12 1.79 12.77 12.82
N PRO A 13 2.09 13.96 12.28
CA PRO A 13 1.55 15.21 12.82
C PRO A 13 0.03 15.14 12.92
N GLY A 14 -0.50 15.31 14.14
CA GLY A 14 -1.95 15.29 14.39
C GLY A 14 -2.58 13.90 14.57
N VAL A 15 -1.80 12.81 14.54
CA VAL A 15 -2.30 11.46 14.83
C VAL A 15 -1.87 11.03 16.23
N LEU A 16 -2.84 10.77 17.11
CA LEU A 16 -2.56 10.21 18.42
C LEU A 16 -2.12 8.75 18.25
N VAL A 17 -0.83 8.49 18.46
CA VAL A 17 -0.32 7.12 18.49
C VAL A 17 -0.61 6.55 19.87
N HIS A 18 -1.66 5.73 19.97
CA HIS A 18 -2.01 5.06 21.20
C HIS A 18 -0.97 3.96 21.52
N PRO A 19 -0.53 3.81 22.79
CA PRO A 19 0.50 2.84 23.16
C PRO A 19 0.10 1.38 22.90
N ALA A 20 -1.20 1.09 22.93
CA ALA A 20 -1.75 -0.20 22.49
C ALA A 20 -2.33 -0.04 21.07
N SER A 21 -1.68 -0.68 20.09
CA SER A 21 -2.14 -0.71 18.71
C SER A 21 -2.13 -2.14 18.17
N ILE A 22 -3.06 -2.44 17.25
CA ILE A 22 -3.19 -3.75 16.63
C ILE A 22 -2.86 -3.60 15.14
N LEU A 23 -1.89 -4.38 14.67
CA LEU A 23 -1.57 -4.52 13.26
C LEU A 23 -2.25 -5.77 12.72
N VAL A 24 -3.20 -5.57 11.81
CA VAL A 24 -3.98 -6.66 11.21
C VAL A 24 -3.38 -7.00 9.84
N LEU A 25 -2.91 -8.23 9.66
CA LEU A 25 -2.27 -8.72 8.43
C LEU A 25 -2.81 -10.09 8.02
N ASP A 26 -2.50 -10.52 6.80
CA ASP A 26 -2.79 -11.88 6.36
C ASP A 26 -1.76 -12.89 6.94
N SER A 27 -2.06 -14.18 6.76
CA SER A 27 -1.17 -15.27 7.14
C SER A 27 0.03 -15.46 6.20
N PHE A 28 0.47 -14.43 5.49
CA PHE A 28 1.65 -14.52 4.63
C PHE A 28 2.89 -14.83 5.48
N ARG A 29 3.69 -15.82 5.07
CA ARG A 29 4.84 -16.30 5.85
C ARG A 29 5.85 -15.20 6.17
N GLY A 30 6.01 -14.23 5.27
CA GLY A 30 6.89 -13.07 5.49
C GLY A 30 6.43 -12.09 6.58
N HIS A 31 5.17 -12.18 7.03
CA HIS A 31 4.66 -11.41 8.16
C HIS A 31 4.88 -12.10 9.51
N LEU A 32 5.16 -13.41 9.49
CA LEU A 32 5.21 -14.25 10.70
C LEU A 32 6.64 -14.63 11.10
N THR A 33 7.65 -13.96 10.54
CA THR A 33 9.05 -14.25 10.84
C THR A 33 9.39 -13.88 12.30
N PRO A 34 10.39 -14.54 12.93
CA PRO A 34 10.80 -14.24 14.29
C PRO A 34 11.18 -12.78 14.51
N GLU A 35 11.83 -12.16 13.53
CA GLU A 35 12.27 -10.76 13.57
C GLU A 35 11.06 -9.81 13.62
N VAL A 36 10.01 -10.10 12.86
CA VAL A 36 8.78 -9.30 12.88
C VAL A 36 8.09 -9.44 14.23
N LYS A 37 7.98 -10.65 14.79
CA LYS A 37 7.40 -10.86 16.12
C LYS A 37 8.19 -10.15 17.22
N LYS A 38 9.52 -10.19 17.15
CA LYS A 38 10.39 -9.46 18.07
C LYS A 38 10.15 -7.95 17.97
N LEU A 39 10.10 -7.41 16.76
CA LEU A 39 9.84 -6.00 16.53
C LEU A 39 8.45 -5.59 17.06
N MET A 40 7.40 -6.41 16.88
CA MET A 40 6.07 -6.16 17.45
C MET A 40 6.08 -6.05 18.98
N GLN A 41 6.87 -6.89 19.67
CA GLN A 41 7.03 -6.82 21.12
C GLN A 41 7.77 -5.55 21.55
N GLU A 42 8.89 -5.23 20.88
CA GLU A 42 9.65 -4.00 21.11
C GLU A 42 8.79 -2.75 20.86
N THR A 43 7.83 -2.83 19.94
CA THR A 43 6.91 -1.74 19.62
C THR A 43 5.59 -1.74 20.39
N GLN A 44 5.39 -2.67 21.33
CA GLN A 44 4.14 -2.82 22.08
C GLN A 44 2.89 -2.95 21.17
N MET A 45 3.08 -3.49 19.96
CA MET A 45 2.01 -3.72 18.99
C MET A 45 1.54 -5.17 19.08
N GLN A 46 0.24 -5.39 18.92
CA GLN A 46 -0.31 -6.73 18.76
C GLN A 46 -0.45 -7.06 17.29
N LEU A 47 0.00 -8.27 16.89
CA LEU A 47 -0.19 -8.78 15.54
C LEU A 47 -1.44 -9.66 15.49
N ALA A 48 -2.45 -9.23 14.73
CA ALA A 48 -3.63 -10.02 14.43
C ALA A 48 -3.53 -10.61 13.02
N VAL A 49 -3.65 -11.93 12.90
CA VAL A 49 -3.46 -12.66 11.63
C VAL A 49 -4.79 -13.14 11.10
N ILE A 50 -5.15 -12.70 9.89
CA ILE A 50 -6.32 -13.17 9.15
C ILE A 50 -5.92 -14.38 8.31
N LEU A 51 -6.74 -15.42 8.36
CA LEU A 51 -6.52 -16.65 7.60
C LEU A 51 -6.60 -16.35 6.08
N GLY A 52 -5.67 -16.90 5.31
CA GLY A 52 -5.48 -16.56 3.90
C GLY A 52 -6.69 -16.78 2.96
N ASN A 53 -7.67 -17.59 3.38
CA ASN A 53 -8.86 -17.91 2.55
C ASN A 53 -10.06 -16.99 2.81
N ILE A 54 -9.96 -16.06 3.77
CA ILE A 54 -11.06 -15.16 4.14
C ILE A 54 -10.65 -13.68 4.04
N THR A 55 -9.47 -13.41 3.49
CA THR A 55 -8.90 -12.08 3.31
C THR A 55 -9.86 -11.13 2.60
N PHE A 56 -10.53 -11.59 1.53
CA PHE A 56 -11.49 -10.79 0.77
C PHE A 56 -12.78 -10.44 1.52
N LEU A 57 -13.04 -11.08 2.68
CA LEU A 57 -14.18 -10.83 3.55
C LEU A 57 -13.81 -10.05 4.82
N TRP A 58 -12.57 -10.20 5.30
CA TRP A 58 -12.19 -9.73 6.64
C TRP A 58 -11.04 -8.74 6.65
N GLN A 59 -10.31 -8.54 5.56
CA GLN A 59 -9.31 -7.47 5.50
C GLN A 59 -9.97 -6.16 5.08
N PRO A 60 -10.07 -5.16 5.98
CA PRO A 60 -10.65 -3.87 5.64
C PRO A 60 -9.89 -3.19 4.50
N LEU A 61 -8.57 -3.37 4.44
CA LEU A 61 -7.74 -2.86 3.34
C LEU A 61 -8.15 -3.46 1.98
N ASP A 62 -8.39 -4.77 1.94
CA ASP A 62 -8.75 -5.43 0.69
C ASP A 62 -10.14 -5.04 0.21
N ILE A 63 -11.11 -4.97 1.12
CA ILE A 63 -12.50 -4.64 0.78
C ILE A 63 -12.66 -3.15 0.47
N CYS A 64 -12.18 -2.29 1.37
CA CYS A 64 -12.50 -0.86 1.33
C CYS A 64 -11.57 -0.08 0.39
N LEU A 65 -10.33 -0.53 0.18
CA LEU A 65 -9.33 0.19 -0.61
C LEU A 65 -8.93 -0.58 -1.86
N ASN A 66 -8.43 -1.81 -1.71
CA ASN A 66 -7.87 -2.53 -2.87
C ASN A 66 -8.94 -2.93 -3.87
N LYS A 67 -10.13 -3.36 -3.43
CA LYS A 67 -11.22 -3.75 -4.34
C LYS A 67 -11.71 -2.60 -5.21
N PRO A 68 -12.10 -1.42 -4.68
CA PRO A 68 -12.49 -0.30 -5.54
C PRO A 68 -11.32 0.21 -6.40
N PHE A 69 -10.09 0.21 -5.86
CA PHE A 69 -8.90 0.58 -6.64
C PHE A 69 -8.68 -0.35 -7.84
N LYS A 70 -8.62 -1.67 -7.60
CA LYS A 70 -8.46 -2.70 -8.65
C LYS A 70 -9.63 -2.71 -9.63
N GLY A 71 -10.83 -2.34 -9.20
CA GLY A 71 -11.99 -2.19 -10.08
C GLY A 71 -11.90 -0.98 -11.02
N ARG A 72 -11.33 0.14 -10.55
CA ARG A 72 -11.23 1.39 -11.31
C ARG A 72 -10.02 1.43 -12.24
N MET A 73 -8.91 0.80 -11.87
CA MET A 73 -7.67 0.79 -12.66
C MET A 73 -7.86 0.32 -14.12
N PRO A 74 -8.59 -0.78 -14.42
CA PRO A 74 -8.83 -1.20 -15.81
C PRO A 74 -9.65 -0.19 -16.61
N GLN A 75 -10.57 0.54 -15.98
CA GLN A 75 -11.37 1.57 -16.65
C GLN A 75 -10.47 2.75 -17.06
N LEU A 76 -9.70 3.27 -16.12
CA LEU A 76 -8.72 4.34 -16.37
C LEU A 76 -7.70 3.92 -17.43
N TYR A 77 -7.24 2.66 -17.38
CA TYR A 77 -6.33 2.12 -18.39
C TYR A 77 -6.96 2.09 -19.78
N ARG A 78 -8.22 1.65 -19.91
CA ARG A 78 -8.94 1.65 -21.20
C ARG A 78 -9.18 3.05 -21.72
N GLU A 79 -9.55 3.99 -20.85
CA GLU A 79 -9.70 5.40 -21.22
C GLU A 79 -8.37 5.98 -21.71
N TRP A 80 -7.28 5.72 -20.98
CA TRP A 80 -5.93 6.09 -21.40
C TRP A 80 -5.52 5.43 -22.72
N MET A 81 -5.97 4.20 -23.00
CA MET A 81 -5.73 3.49 -24.27
C MET A 81 -6.54 4.04 -25.45
N ARG A 82 -7.74 4.57 -25.21
CA ARG A 82 -8.61 5.18 -26.24
C ARG A 82 -8.16 6.58 -26.66
N GLN A 83 -7.36 7.26 -25.84
CA GLN A 83 -6.74 8.52 -26.24
C GLN A 83 -5.79 8.25 -27.40
N ASP A 84 -6.03 8.92 -28.54
CA ASP A 84 -5.31 8.71 -29.80
C ASP A 84 -3.78 8.75 -29.59
N ARG A 85 -3.08 7.72 -30.07
CA ARG A 85 -1.62 7.57 -29.89
C ARG A 85 -0.93 7.49 -31.22
N ALA A 86 0.13 8.29 -31.36
CA ALA A 86 1.14 8.04 -32.38
C ALA A 86 1.76 6.66 -32.14
N LEU A 87 1.63 5.77 -33.12
CA LEU A 87 2.41 4.54 -33.19
C LEU A 87 3.88 4.92 -33.43
N THR A 88 4.82 4.20 -32.83
CA THR A 88 6.19 4.26 -33.30
C THR A 88 6.26 3.68 -34.72
N PRO A 89 7.28 4.00 -35.52
CA PRO A 89 7.47 3.42 -36.85
C PRO A 89 7.46 1.88 -36.87
N THR A 90 7.73 1.24 -35.73
CA THR A 90 7.72 -0.22 -35.53
C THR A 90 6.33 -0.76 -35.13
N GLY A 91 5.29 0.07 -35.10
CA GLY A 91 3.92 -0.32 -34.73
C GLY A 91 3.69 -0.53 -33.23
N VAL A 92 4.65 -0.15 -32.39
CA VAL A 92 4.50 -0.21 -30.92
C VAL A 92 3.83 1.08 -30.44
N LEU A 93 2.89 0.97 -29.50
CA LEU A 93 2.31 2.15 -28.87
C LEU A 93 3.42 2.97 -28.20
N ALA A 94 3.65 4.20 -28.67
CA ALA A 94 4.62 5.08 -28.03
C ALA A 94 4.17 5.35 -26.59
N LEU A 95 5.02 4.98 -25.62
CA LEU A 95 4.77 5.27 -24.23
C LEU A 95 4.82 6.80 -24.04
N ARG A 96 3.67 7.46 -23.90
CA ARG A 96 3.67 8.81 -23.32
C ARG A 96 4.15 8.67 -21.89
N ARG A 97 5.18 9.44 -21.52
CA ARG A 97 5.42 9.72 -20.09
C ARG A 97 4.09 10.20 -19.54
N LEU A 98 3.61 9.59 -18.45
CA LEU A 98 2.51 10.15 -17.67
C LEU A 98 2.87 11.62 -17.47
N SER A 99 2.08 12.53 -18.04
CA SER A 99 2.29 13.97 -17.84
C SER A 99 2.35 14.18 -16.34
N SER A 100 3.51 14.65 -15.88
CA SER A 100 3.84 14.92 -14.49
C SER A 100 2.68 15.62 -13.78
N GLY A 101 1.95 14.84 -13.01
CA GLY A 101 0.79 15.28 -12.25
C GLY A 101 0.46 14.24 -11.17
N CYS A 102 1.47 13.57 -10.64
CA CYS A 102 1.36 12.99 -9.31
C CYS A 102 1.76 14.13 -8.36
N PRO A 103 0.86 14.68 -7.52
CA PRO A 103 1.31 15.55 -6.47
C PRO A 103 2.35 14.78 -5.65
N PRO A 104 3.52 15.36 -5.33
CA PRO A 104 4.47 14.68 -4.48
C PRO A 104 3.74 14.31 -3.19
N LEU A 105 3.74 13.01 -2.86
CA LEU A 105 3.56 12.62 -1.47
C LEU A 105 4.69 13.33 -0.73
N SER A 106 4.33 14.40 -0.03
CA SER A 106 5.22 15.32 0.65
C SER A 106 6.40 14.58 1.28
N THR A 107 7.59 14.78 0.71
CA THR A 107 8.85 14.45 1.36
C THR A 107 9.08 15.49 2.44
N ALA A 108 8.30 15.43 3.52
CA ALA A 108 8.49 16.27 4.69
C ALA A 108 8.56 15.36 5.90
N CYS A 109 9.75 14.85 6.19
CA CYS A 109 10.25 14.62 7.55
C CYS A 109 11.64 13.98 7.50
N CYS A 110 12.64 14.75 7.08
CA CYS A 110 14.04 14.50 7.41
C CYS A 110 14.71 15.84 7.71
N THR A 111 14.27 16.53 8.77
CA THR A 111 15.11 17.51 9.45
C THR A 111 14.59 17.77 10.86
N THR A 112 15.51 17.51 11.79
CA THR A 112 15.55 17.87 13.22
C THR A 112 14.75 16.99 14.17
#